data_AF-A0A0C2VPZ3-F1
#
_entry.id   AF-A0A0C2VPZ3-F1
#
_cell.length_a   1.000
_cell.length_b   1.000
_cell.length_c   1.000
_cell.angle_alpha   90.00
_cell.angle_beta   90.00
_cell.angle_gamma   90.00
#
_symmetry.space_group_name_H-M   'P 1'
#
loop_
_entity.id
_entity.type
_entity.pdbx_description
1 polymer ?
#
loop_
_entity_poly.entity_id
_entity_poly.type
_entity_poly.pdbx_seq_one_letter_code
_entity_poly.pdbx_strand_id
1 'polypeptide(L)' 'MKRVEEEHNIEFKSYFADALEALQEFAEADLIHIDDTKITVSTTGTLLIRNIAMPFDAYMKKYAQSKKTFSKTV' A
#
# COMPACT_ATOMS: atom_id res chain seq x y z
N MET A 1 2.51 2.90 -14.33
CA MET A 1 2.04 3.95 -13.41
C MET A 1 1.71 5.27 -14.11
N LYS A 2 2.20 5.53 -15.33
CA LYS A 2 1.87 6.73 -16.14
C LYS A 2 0.42 7.21 -16.08
N ARG A 3 -0.56 6.30 -16.18
CA ARG A 3 -1.98 6.66 -16.10
C ARG A 3 -2.33 7.40 -14.79
N VAL A 4 -1.84 6.91 -13.65
CA VAL A 4 -2.08 7.53 -12.33
C VAL A 4 -1.33 8.86 -12.23
N GLU A 5 -0.10 8.91 -12.75
CA GLU A 5 0.73 10.12 -12.77
C GLU A 5 0.06 11.24 -13.57
N GLU A 6 -0.49 10.92 -14.75
CA GLU A 6 -1.20 11.86 -15.62
C GLU A 6 -2.55 12.30 -15.03
N GLU A 7 -3.35 11.36 -14.48
CA GLU A 7 -4.68 11.66 -13.92
C GLU A 7 -4.59 12.54 -12.65
N HIS A 8 -3.55 12.35 -11.84
CA HIS A 8 -3.39 13.03 -10.55
C HIS A 8 -2.29 14.08 -10.54
N ASN A 9 -1.54 14.24 -11.64
CA ASN A 9 -0.41 15.16 -11.76
C ASN A 9 0.63 14.97 -10.64
N ILE A 10 1.01 13.71 -10.39
CA ILE A 10 2.01 13.30 -9.39
C ILE A 10 3.11 12.47 -10.05
N GLU A 11 4.28 12.43 -9.43
CA GLU A 11 5.30 11.43 -9.75
C GLU A 11 5.11 10.23 -8.81
N PHE A 12 4.75 9.07 -9.36
CA PHE A 12 4.23 7.95 -8.57
C PHE A 12 5.26 7.39 -7.58
N LYS A 13 6.52 7.24 -8.02
CA LYS A 13 7.60 6.68 -7.19
C LYS A 13 7.93 7.59 -6.01
N SER A 14 8.07 8.89 -6.24
CA SER A 14 8.27 9.87 -5.15
C SER A 14 7.05 10.01 -4.25
N TYR A 15 5.83 10.09 -4.82
CA TYR A 15 4.61 10.30 -4.03
C TYR A 15 4.29 9.11 -3.12
N PHE A 16 4.54 7.89 -3.59
CA PHE A 16 4.29 6.65 -2.85
C PHE A 16 5.57 6.01 -2.30
N ALA A 17 6.66 6.75 -2.13
CA ALA A 17 7.95 6.20 -1.69
C ALA A 17 7.83 5.34 -0.41
N ASP A 18 7.21 5.87 0.65
CA ASP A 18 7.00 5.12 1.90
C ASP A 18 6.14 3.86 1.69
N ALA A 19 5.17 3.92 0.77
CA ALA A 19 4.29 2.79 0.48
C ALA A 19 5.05 1.70 -0.27
N LEU A 20 5.88 2.09 -1.24
CA LEU A 20 6.74 1.17 -1.98
C LEU A 20 7.80 0.53 -1.09
N GLU A 21 8.32 1.25 -0.10
CA GLU A 21 9.21 0.70 0.92
C GLU A 21 8.50 -0.37 1.77
N ALA A 22 7.31 -0.05 2.28
CA ALA A 22 6.50 -1.03 3.03
C ALA A 22 6.09 -2.24 2.19
N LEU A 23 5.97 -2.09 0.87
CA LEU A 23 5.67 -3.19 -0.03
C LEU A 23 6.84 -4.15 -0.26
N GLN A 24 8.09 -3.77 0.03
CA GLN A 24 9.24 -4.63 -0.21
C GLN A 24 9.15 -5.96 0.54
N GLU A 25 8.65 -5.97 1.78
CA GLU A 25 8.51 -7.21 2.56
C GLU A 25 7.59 -8.24 1.86
N PHE A 26 6.53 -7.76 1.20
CA PHE A 26 5.61 -8.61 0.46
C PHE A 26 6.19 -9.03 -0.89
N ALA A 27 7.04 -8.21 -1.50
CA ALA A 27 7.73 -8.53 -2.74
C ALA A 27 8.78 -9.63 -2.51
N GLU A 28 9.56 -9.52 -1.42
CA GLU A 28 10.52 -10.55 -1.00
C GLU A 28 9.85 -11.88 -0.66
N ALA A 29 8.61 -11.83 -0.17
CA ALA A 29 7.81 -13.01 0.13
C ALA A 29 7.03 -13.60 -1.07
N ASP A 30 7.25 -13.10 -2.30
CA ASP A 30 6.53 -13.53 -3.52
C ASP A 30 4.99 -13.34 -3.44
N LEU A 31 4.55 -12.41 -2.59
CA LEU A 31 3.14 -12.08 -2.40
C LEU A 31 2.67 -11.00 -3.37
N ILE A 32 3.60 -10.18 -3.86
CA ILE A 32 3.34 -9.14 -4.87
C ILE A 32 4.47 -9.07 -5.88
N HIS A 33 4.17 -8.47 -7.03
CA HIS A 33 5.13 -8.10 -8.05
C HIS A 33 4.90 -6.64 -8.44
N ILE A 34 5.96 -5.84 -8.46
CA ILE A 34 5.90 -4.41 -8.77
C ILE A 34 6.61 -4.17 -10.10
N ASP A 35 5.83 -3.73 -11.09
CA ASP A 35 6.32 -3.29 -12.39
C ASP A 35 6.20 -1.77 -12.52
N ASP A 36 6.91 -1.18 -13.49
CA ASP A 36 6.74 0.25 -13.84
C ASP A 36 5.32 0.58 -14.33
N THR A 37 4.54 -0.43 -14.73
CA THR A 37 3.18 -0.24 -15.24
C THR A 37 2.09 -0.49 -14.20
N LYS A 38 2.26 -1.47 -13.31
CA LYS A 38 1.25 -1.96 -12.36
C LYS A 38 1.87 -2.67 -11.16
N ILE A 39 1.09 -2.85 -10.10
CA ILE A 39 1.40 -3.76 -8.99
C ILE A 39 0.44 -4.94 -9.11
N THR A 40 0.99 -6.15 -9.13
CA THR A 40 0.22 -7.40 -9.22
C THR A 40 0.33 -8.14 -7.89
N VAL A 41 -0.78 -8.65 -7.38
CA VAL A 41 -0.81 -9.43 -6.13
C VAL A 41 -0.98 -10.90 -6.49
N SER A 42 -0.20 -11.79 -5.83
CA SER A 42 -0.32 -13.22 -6.04
C SER A 42 -1.60 -13.78 -5.41
N THR A 43 -1.95 -15.02 -5.73
CA THR A 43 -3.11 -15.70 -5.13
C THR A 43 -2.99 -15.75 -3.60
N THR A 44 -1.79 -16.03 -3.08
CA THR A 44 -1.50 -16.01 -1.63
C THR A 44 -1.55 -14.60 -1.06
N GLY A 45 -0.97 -13.62 -1.78
CA GLY A 45 -1.01 -12.21 -1.38
C GLY A 45 -2.43 -11.64 -1.29
N THR A 46 -3.39 -12.20 -2.02
CA THR A 46 -4.80 -11.78 -1.98
C THR A 46 -5.41 -11.98 -0.59
N LEU A 47 -4.95 -12.98 0.18
CA LEU A 47 -5.35 -13.18 1.58
C LEU A 47 -4.91 -12.02 2.50
N LEU A 48 -3.87 -11.30 2.09
CA LEU A 48 -3.28 -10.17 2.80
C LEU A 48 -3.56 -8.83 2.10
N ILE A 49 -4.52 -8.79 1.16
CA ILE A 49 -4.76 -7.62 0.31
C ILE A 49 -5.03 -6.33 1.10
N ARG A 50 -5.65 -6.44 2.28
CA ARG A 50 -5.86 -5.30 3.18
C ARG A 50 -4.54 -4.70 3.66
N ASN A 51 -3.57 -5.54 4.02
CA ASN A 51 -2.26 -5.09 4.49
C ASN A 51 -1.45 -4.50 3.33
N ILE A 52 -1.55 -5.11 2.15
CA ILE A 52 -0.88 -4.64 0.92
C ILE A 52 -1.42 -3.28 0.45
N ALA A 53 -2.74 -3.04 0.58
CA ALA A 53 -3.35 -1.78 0.15
C ALA A 53 -3.22 -0.64 1.17
N MET A 54 -3.02 -0.96 2.45
CA MET A 54 -3.01 0.01 3.54
C MET A 54 -1.97 1.14 3.38
N PRO A 55 -0.74 0.90 2.89
CA PRO A 55 0.26 1.96 2.73
C PRO A 55 -0.13 3.05 1.71
N PHE A 56 -1.05 2.74 0.79
CA PHE A 56 -1.58 3.70 -0.19
C PHE A 56 -2.74 4.54 0.35
N ASP A 57 -3.28 4.22 1.53
CA ASP A 57 -4.35 4.96 2.16
C ASP A 57 -3.80 6.22 2.87
N ALA A 58 -3.92 7.36 2.20
CA ALA A 58 -3.51 8.66 2.73
C ALA A 58 -4.28 9.06 4.00
N TYR A 59 -5.50 8.54 4.18
CA TYR A 59 -6.30 8.78 5.38
C TYR A 59 -5.71 8.02 6.58
N MET A 60 -5.25 6.77 6.40
CA MET A 60 -4.65 5.98 7.47
C MET A 60 -3.35 6.57 8.02
N LYS A 61 -2.51 7.21 7.20
CA LYS A 61 -1.33 7.96 7.70
C LYS A 61 -1.72 9.07 8.68
N LYS A 62 -2.90 9.69 8.51
CA LYS A 62 -3.44 10.74 9.39
C LYS A 62 -3.95 10.19 10.73
N TYR A 63 -4.42 8.94 10.76
CA TYR A 63 -4.93 8.26 11.97
C TYR A 63 -3.90 7.33 12.63
N ALA A 64 -2.74 7.06 12.01
CA ALA A 64 -1.64 6.34 12.64
C ALA A 64 -1.12 7.06 13.91
N GLN A 65 -1.26 8.39 13.99
CA GLN A 65 -1.02 9.16 15.21
C GLN A 65 -2.17 9.09 16.22
N SER A 66 -3.40 8.76 15.81
CA SER A 66 -4.51 8.50 16.73
C SER A 66 -4.50 7.04 17.18
N LYS A 67 -3.53 6.71 18.03
CA LYS A 67 -3.54 5.50 18.85
C LYS A 67 -4.79 5.50 19.74
N LYS A 68 -5.89 4.89 19.27
CA LYS A 68 -7.07 4.40 20.02
C LYS A 68 -8.05 3.87 18.97
N THR A 69 -8.38 2.58 18.96
CA THR A 69 -9.36 2.04 19.89
C THR A 69 -9.00 0.64 20.36
N PHE A 70 -8.89 0.50 21.68
CA PHE A 70 -8.97 -0.79 22.34
C PHE A 70 -10.34 -1.42 22.04
N SER A 71 -10.34 -2.71 21.68
CA SER A 71 -11.55 -3.52 21.71
C SER A 71 -12.10 -3.48 23.13
N LYS A 72 -13.27 -2.87 23.32
CA LYS A 72 -14.10 -3.10 24.50
C LYS A 72 -15.15 -4.12 24.10
N THR A 73 -14.95 -5.35 24.54
CA THR A 73 -16.04 -6.30 24.74
C THR A 73 -16.90 -5.75 25.89
N VAL A 74 -18.20 -5.58 25.64
CA VAL A 74 -19.21 -5.55 26.71
C VAL A 74 -19.69 -6.98 26.96
#